data_AF-F3CDA3-F1
#
_entry.id   AF-F3CDA3-F1
#
_cell.length_a   1.000
_cell.length_b   1.000
_cell.length_c   1.000
_cell.angle_alpha   90.00
_cell.angle_beta   90.00
_cell.angle_gamma   90.00
#
_symmetry.space_group_name_H-M   'P 1'
#
loop_
_entity.id
_entity.type
_entity.pdbx_description
1 polymer ?
#
loop_
_entity_poly.entity_id
_entity_poly.type
_entity_poly.pdbx_seq_one_letter_code
_entity_poly.pdbx_strand_id
1 'polypeptide(L)'
;SASSREPLMARAKSKPISPDNPQERIEEHPAILIGKHPTKDTFLASYGQTFVMLAAPPGTGKTVGVVTPNLLSYPDSVVVNDPKFENWRDTAGFRAAAGHKVYRFSPELLETHRWNPLSALSRDPLYRLGQIRTLAGVLFVSDNPKNQEWYNKAANVFAAILLYLMEMEGMKLNGMKLTLPQAYEVASLGTGLGVWAQQAIEQHSTGPNALSVETLRELNGVFEASKNKSSGWSTTVDILRGALSMYAEKTVAWAVSETDIDFTKLRKEKISIYFCVTGNAIKK
;
A
#
# COMPACT_ATOMS: atom_id res chain seq x y z
N SER A 1 -60.40 13.94 15.42
CA SER A 1 -60.11 13.12 14.23
C SER A 1 -58.65 12.66 14.31
N ALA A 2 -58.42 11.48 14.87
CA ALA A 2 -57.08 10.89 14.96
C ALA A 2 -56.73 10.25 13.61
N SER A 3 -55.73 10.78 12.93
CA SER A 3 -55.17 10.22 11.70
C SER A 3 -53.94 9.39 12.06
N SER A 4 -54.13 8.09 12.26
CA SER A 4 -53.06 7.09 12.36
C SER A 4 -52.38 6.91 11.00
N ARG A 5 -51.16 7.45 10.84
CA ARG A 5 -50.25 7.04 9.76
C ARG A 5 -49.47 5.81 10.23
N GLU A 6 -49.77 4.65 9.66
CA GLU A 6 -48.91 3.47 9.78
C GLU A 6 -47.57 3.73 9.07
N PRO A 7 -46.43 3.33 9.66
CA PRO A 7 -45.17 3.33 8.93
C PRO A 7 -45.11 2.11 8.00
N LEU A 8 -44.83 2.36 6.71
CA LEU A 8 -44.47 1.35 5.72
C LEU A 8 -43.19 0.61 6.16
N MET A 9 -43.34 -0.47 6.93
CA MET A 9 -42.29 -1.47 7.07
C MET A 9 -42.28 -2.34 5.83
N ALA A 10 -41.31 -2.13 4.95
CA ALA A 10 -40.96 -3.09 3.91
C ALA A 10 -40.51 -4.40 4.59
N ARG A 11 -41.43 -5.36 4.72
CA ARG A 11 -41.10 -6.73 5.15
C ARG A 11 -40.33 -7.42 4.03
N ALA A 12 -39.01 -7.53 4.18
CA ALA A 12 -38.22 -8.46 3.39
C ALA A 12 -38.74 -9.89 3.62
N LYS A 13 -39.29 -10.53 2.59
CA LYS A 13 -39.76 -11.92 2.68
C LYS A 13 -38.54 -12.83 2.79
N SER A 14 -38.40 -13.55 3.92
CA SER A 14 -37.32 -14.52 4.10
C SER A 14 -37.62 -15.81 3.31
N LYS A 15 -36.97 -16.01 2.17
CA LYS A 15 -36.78 -17.36 1.62
C LYS A 15 -35.42 -17.92 2.10
N PRO A 16 -35.36 -19.17 2.58
CA PRO A 16 -34.10 -19.79 3.01
C PRO A 16 -33.21 -20.18 1.83
N ILE A 17 -31.90 -20.12 2.05
CA ILE A 17 -30.83 -20.46 1.11
C ILE A 17 -30.52 -21.97 1.24
N SER A 18 -30.30 -22.68 0.13
CA SER A 18 -29.99 -24.13 0.07
C SER A 18 -29.16 -24.42 -1.18
N PRO A 19 -28.42 -25.54 -1.29
CA PRO A 19 -27.86 -26.01 -2.57
C PRO A 19 -28.89 -26.04 -3.71
N ASP A 20 -30.17 -26.26 -3.38
CA ASP A 20 -31.30 -26.28 -4.33
C ASP A 20 -31.93 -24.88 -4.56
N ASN A 21 -31.42 -23.86 -3.87
CA ASN A 21 -31.88 -22.47 -3.95
C ASN A 21 -30.68 -21.51 -3.78
N PRO A 22 -29.78 -21.44 -4.78
CA PRO A 22 -28.59 -20.59 -4.72
C PRO A 22 -29.00 -19.12 -4.57
N GLN A 23 -28.19 -18.32 -3.88
CA GLN A 23 -28.38 -16.87 -3.87
C GLN A 23 -28.48 -16.37 -5.31
N GLU A 24 -29.54 -15.63 -5.63
CA GLU A 24 -29.50 -14.76 -6.81
C GLU A 24 -28.24 -13.91 -6.68
N ARG A 25 -27.36 -14.02 -7.66
CA ARG A 25 -26.12 -13.26 -7.74
C ARG A 25 -26.49 -11.78 -7.67
N ILE A 26 -26.23 -11.14 -6.54
CA ILE A 26 -26.42 -9.69 -6.43
C ILE A 26 -25.28 -9.06 -7.21
N GLU A 27 -25.57 -8.66 -8.44
CA GLU A 27 -24.56 -8.25 -9.42
C GLU A 27 -23.92 -6.89 -9.14
N GLU A 28 -24.57 -6.04 -8.35
CA GLU A 28 -24.09 -4.66 -8.16
C GLU A 28 -23.07 -4.53 -7.01
N HIS A 29 -23.31 -5.19 -5.88
CA HIS A 29 -22.40 -5.20 -4.72
C HIS A 29 -22.38 -6.57 -4.02
N PRO A 30 -21.29 -7.36 -4.12
CA PRO A 30 -21.20 -8.66 -3.47
C PRO A 30 -21.28 -8.54 -1.94
N ALA A 31 -21.94 -9.53 -1.33
CA ALA A 31 -22.25 -9.51 0.09
C ALA A 31 -21.03 -9.81 0.97
N ILE A 32 -21.00 -9.24 2.18
CA ILE A 32 -20.09 -9.63 3.26
C ILE A 32 -20.89 -10.49 4.24
N LEU A 33 -20.46 -11.73 4.44
CA LEU A 33 -21.06 -12.64 5.42
C LEU A 33 -20.71 -12.16 6.83
N ILE A 34 -21.72 -11.99 7.68
CA ILE A 34 -21.56 -11.53 9.08
C ILE A 34 -21.95 -12.61 10.11
N GLY A 35 -22.49 -13.74 9.66
CA GLY A 35 -22.79 -14.87 10.53
C GLY A 35 -23.77 -15.86 9.90
N LYS A 36 -24.28 -16.79 10.72
CA LYS A 36 -25.34 -17.73 10.36
C LYS A 36 -26.57 -17.45 11.22
N HIS A 37 -27.76 -17.57 10.64
CA HIS A 37 -29.00 -17.45 11.41
C HIS A 37 -29.08 -18.58 12.45
N PRO A 38 -29.44 -18.30 13.71
CA PRO A 38 -29.35 -19.29 14.79
C PRO A 38 -30.27 -20.51 14.61
N THR A 39 -31.38 -20.35 13.88
CA THR A 39 -32.41 -21.39 13.71
C THR A 39 -32.73 -21.74 12.27
N LYS A 40 -32.13 -21.06 11.30
CA LYS A 40 -32.39 -21.27 9.87
C LYS A 40 -31.08 -21.57 9.19
N ASP A 41 -31.09 -22.46 8.21
CA ASP A 41 -29.90 -22.77 7.43
C ASP A 41 -29.63 -21.67 6.38
N THR A 42 -29.33 -20.47 6.86
CA THR A 42 -29.06 -19.30 6.01
C THR A 42 -27.97 -18.45 6.62
N PHE A 43 -27.11 -17.88 5.78
CA PHE A 43 -26.15 -16.88 6.21
C PHE A 43 -26.83 -15.52 6.42
N LEU A 44 -26.30 -14.77 7.37
CA LEU A 44 -26.55 -13.35 7.54
C LEU A 44 -25.48 -12.61 6.74
N ALA A 45 -25.89 -11.66 5.91
CA ALA A 45 -24.98 -10.91 5.06
C ALA A 45 -25.32 -9.42 5.06
N SER A 46 -24.29 -8.59 4.98
CA SER A 46 -24.39 -7.16 4.69
C SER A 46 -24.20 -6.95 3.18
N TYR A 47 -25.02 -6.07 2.60
CA TYR A 47 -25.00 -5.75 1.19
C TYR A 47 -24.73 -4.26 0.98
N GLY A 48 -24.26 -3.90 -0.21
CA GLY A 48 -23.92 -2.53 -0.56
C GLY A 48 -22.49 -2.15 -0.20
N GLN A 49 -22.14 -0.87 -0.42
CA GLN A 49 -20.83 -0.31 -0.09
C GLN A 49 -20.76 0.09 1.39
N THR A 50 -20.78 -0.92 2.28
CA THR A 50 -20.73 -0.72 3.73
C THR A 50 -19.39 -1.17 4.31
N PHE A 51 -19.04 -0.64 5.48
CA PHE A 51 -17.90 -1.10 6.27
C PHE A 51 -18.37 -2.03 7.39
N VAL A 52 -17.61 -3.10 7.63
CA VAL A 52 -17.87 -4.05 8.73
C VAL A 52 -16.69 -4.02 9.69
N MET A 53 -16.97 -3.79 10.97
CA MET A 53 -15.99 -3.92 12.06
C MET A 53 -16.33 -5.15 12.90
N LEU A 54 -15.41 -6.11 12.96
CA LEU A 54 -15.54 -7.30 13.80
C LEU A 54 -14.69 -7.15 15.07
N ALA A 55 -15.34 -6.99 16.21
CA ALA A 55 -14.69 -7.01 17.53
C ALA A 55 -14.81 -8.41 18.14
N ALA A 56 -13.68 -9.11 18.26
CA ALA A 56 -13.64 -10.49 18.77
C ALA A 56 -12.32 -10.75 19.52
N PRO A 57 -12.35 -11.23 20.78
CA PRO A 57 -11.14 -11.60 21.53
C PRO A 57 -10.31 -12.68 20.82
N PRO A 58 -9.00 -12.81 21.12
CA PRO A 58 -8.20 -13.94 20.65
C PRO A 58 -8.86 -15.28 21.01
N GLY A 59 -8.80 -16.26 20.09
CA GLY A 59 -9.35 -17.60 20.30
C GLY A 59 -10.86 -17.76 20.09
N THR A 60 -11.60 -16.68 19.80
CA THR A 60 -13.08 -16.72 19.65
C THR A 60 -13.56 -17.10 18.24
N GLY A 61 -12.66 -17.63 17.40
CA GLY A 61 -13.04 -18.11 16.06
C GLY A 61 -13.26 -17.04 15.01
N LYS A 62 -12.77 -15.79 15.18
CA LYS A 62 -12.92 -14.71 14.17
C LYS A 62 -12.46 -15.13 12.76
N THR A 63 -11.39 -15.91 12.67
CA THR A 63 -10.84 -16.38 11.39
C THR A 63 -11.81 -17.36 10.75
N VAL A 64 -12.15 -18.45 11.45
CA VAL A 64 -13.01 -19.52 10.92
C VAL A 64 -14.49 -19.12 10.76
N GLY A 65 -14.98 -18.19 11.59
CA GLY A 65 -16.39 -17.80 11.62
C GLY A 65 -16.74 -16.63 10.69
N VAL A 66 -15.76 -15.80 10.32
CA VAL A 66 -16.00 -14.60 9.50
C VAL A 66 -14.99 -14.48 8.37
N VAL A 67 -13.69 -14.46 8.63
CA VAL A 67 -12.67 -14.19 7.60
C VAL A 67 -12.66 -15.28 6.52
N THR A 68 -12.46 -16.54 6.91
CA THR A 68 -12.39 -17.67 5.97
C THR A 68 -13.68 -17.82 5.15
N PRO A 69 -14.90 -17.81 5.74
CA PRO A 69 -16.14 -17.86 4.95
C PRO A 69 -16.25 -16.74 3.92
N ASN A 70 -15.86 -15.51 4.25
CA ASN A 70 -15.85 -14.41 3.28
C ASN A 70 -14.81 -14.64 2.18
N LEU A 71 -13.59 -15.05 2.50
CA LEU A 71 -12.56 -15.33 1.48
C LEU A 71 -12.95 -16.48 0.55
N LEU A 72 -13.75 -17.44 1.01
CA LEU A 72 -14.24 -18.55 0.19
C LEU A 72 -15.52 -18.24 -0.58
N SER A 73 -16.26 -17.18 -0.23
CA SER A 73 -17.53 -16.84 -0.89
C SER A 73 -17.49 -15.54 -1.69
N TYR A 74 -16.60 -14.61 -1.37
CA TYR A 74 -16.53 -13.30 -2.02
C TYR A 74 -16.05 -13.45 -3.47
N PRO A 75 -16.89 -13.11 -4.47
CA PRO A 75 -16.67 -13.47 -5.87
C PRO A 75 -15.66 -12.57 -6.59
N ASP A 76 -15.34 -11.43 -6.00
CA ASP A 76 -14.50 -10.38 -6.59
C ASP A 76 -13.14 -10.30 -5.91
N SER A 77 -12.36 -9.30 -6.29
CA SER A 77 -11.00 -9.11 -5.80
C SER A 77 -10.93 -8.88 -4.30
N VAL A 78 -9.89 -9.42 -3.67
CA VAL A 78 -9.62 -9.25 -2.22
C VAL A 78 -8.17 -8.86 -2.00
N VAL A 79 -7.96 -8.00 -1.01
CA VAL A 79 -6.65 -7.69 -0.44
C VAL A 79 -6.69 -8.04 1.03
N VAL A 80 -5.87 -8.98 1.46
CA VAL A 80 -5.91 -9.59 2.79
C VAL A 80 -4.63 -9.27 3.52
N ASN A 81 -4.73 -8.59 4.67
CA ASN A 81 -3.61 -8.48 5.60
C ASN A 81 -3.54 -9.78 6.44
N ASP A 82 -2.53 -10.60 6.21
CA ASP A 82 -2.42 -11.96 6.73
C ASP A 82 -1.05 -12.21 7.42
N PRO A 83 -0.77 -11.54 8.55
CA PRO A 83 0.53 -11.61 9.24
C PRO A 83 0.86 -13.01 9.80
N LYS A 84 -0.11 -13.93 9.82
CA LYS A 84 0.04 -15.31 10.32
C LYS A 84 0.01 -16.37 9.23
N PHE A 85 -0.18 -15.98 7.96
CA PHE A 85 -0.25 -16.87 6.81
C PHE A 85 -1.41 -17.88 6.85
N GLU A 86 -2.35 -17.73 7.80
CA GLU A 86 -3.49 -18.64 7.99
C GLU A 86 -4.45 -18.53 6.80
N ASN A 87 -4.75 -17.29 6.37
CA ASN A 87 -5.69 -17.06 5.29
C ASN A 87 -5.11 -17.51 3.94
N TRP A 88 -3.82 -17.25 3.69
CA TRP A 88 -3.12 -17.74 2.52
C TRP A 88 -3.21 -19.25 2.42
N ARG A 89 -2.78 -19.96 3.47
CA ARG A 89 -2.76 -21.42 3.51
C ARG A 89 -4.15 -22.02 3.28
N ASP A 90 -5.16 -21.44 3.92
CA ASP A 90 -6.48 -22.06 3.98
C ASP A 90 -7.36 -21.69 2.77
N THR A 91 -7.09 -20.58 2.07
CA THR A 91 -8.01 -20.05 1.04
C THR A 91 -7.41 -19.77 -0.33
N ALA A 92 -6.08 -19.60 -0.46
CA ALA A 92 -5.45 -19.22 -1.73
C ALA A 92 -5.72 -20.23 -2.85
N GLY A 93 -5.58 -21.54 -2.54
CA GLY A 93 -5.83 -22.61 -3.51
C GLY A 93 -7.28 -22.65 -4.00
N PHE A 94 -8.25 -22.45 -3.09
CA PHE A 94 -9.66 -22.38 -3.46
C PHE A 94 -9.93 -21.18 -4.38
N ARG A 95 -9.41 -20.00 -4.03
CA ARG A 95 -9.63 -18.80 -4.84
C ARG A 95 -8.99 -18.92 -6.23
N ALA A 96 -7.84 -19.58 -6.34
CA ALA A 96 -7.23 -19.93 -7.62
C ALA A 96 -8.14 -20.87 -8.43
N ALA A 97 -8.68 -21.93 -7.80
CA ALA A 97 -9.62 -22.85 -8.43
C ALA A 97 -10.93 -22.16 -8.86
N ALA A 98 -11.36 -21.11 -8.15
CA ALA A 98 -12.48 -20.25 -8.51
C ALA A 98 -12.16 -19.21 -9.61
N GLY A 99 -10.98 -19.30 -10.23
CA GLY A 99 -10.57 -18.47 -11.38
C GLY A 99 -9.94 -17.13 -11.02
N HIS A 100 -9.54 -16.91 -9.76
CA HIS A 100 -8.80 -15.71 -9.38
C HIS A 100 -7.31 -15.85 -9.72
N LYS A 101 -6.68 -14.75 -10.11
CA LYS A 101 -5.21 -14.62 -10.03
C LYS A 101 -4.83 -14.42 -8.57
N VAL A 102 -3.97 -15.27 -8.04
CA VAL A 102 -3.66 -15.29 -6.60
C VAL A 102 -2.20 -14.95 -6.37
N TYR A 103 -1.96 -13.91 -5.59
CA TYR A 103 -0.64 -13.37 -5.28
C TYR A 103 -0.41 -13.37 -3.76
N ARG A 104 0.83 -13.69 -3.36
CA ARG A 104 1.34 -13.51 -1.99
C ARG A 104 2.48 -12.51 -2.01
N PHE A 105 2.36 -11.45 -1.23
CA PHE A 105 3.44 -10.52 -0.92
C PHE A 105 3.94 -10.79 0.49
N SER A 106 5.17 -11.28 0.60
CA SER A 106 5.84 -11.67 1.84
C SER A 106 7.32 -11.29 1.72
N PRO A 107 7.65 -10.01 1.95
CA PRO A 107 8.98 -9.45 1.68
C PRO A 107 10.09 -10.02 2.57
N GLU A 108 9.74 -10.81 3.59
CA GLU A 108 10.67 -11.52 4.48
C GLU A 108 11.16 -12.84 3.88
N LEU A 109 10.47 -13.38 2.87
CA LEU A 109 10.74 -14.69 2.28
C LEU A 109 11.07 -14.55 0.79
N LEU A 110 11.98 -15.38 0.27
CA LEU A 110 12.30 -15.39 -1.16
C LEU A 110 11.12 -15.86 -2.03
N GLU A 111 10.29 -16.75 -1.49
CA GLU A 111 9.05 -17.13 -2.15
C GLU A 111 8.01 -16.03 -1.90
N THR A 112 8.05 -14.99 -2.72
CA THR A 112 7.07 -13.91 -2.73
C THR A 112 6.90 -13.39 -4.15
N HIS A 113 5.69 -12.91 -4.44
CA HIS A 113 5.49 -12.02 -5.58
C HIS A 113 6.01 -10.64 -5.22
N ARG A 114 6.49 -9.92 -6.22
CA ARG A 114 7.09 -8.61 -6.04
C ARG A 114 6.07 -7.51 -6.28
N TRP A 115 6.22 -6.42 -5.55
CA TRP A 115 5.40 -5.23 -5.71
C TRP A 115 6.24 -4.01 -5.38
N ASN A 116 6.57 -3.22 -6.40
CA ASN A 116 7.20 -1.92 -6.24
C ASN A 116 6.11 -0.85 -6.00
N PRO A 117 6.00 -0.27 -4.78
CA PRO A 117 4.99 0.74 -4.48
C PRO A 117 5.14 2.02 -5.31
N LEU A 118 6.34 2.30 -5.84
CA LEU A 118 6.62 3.48 -6.65
C LEU A 118 6.21 3.30 -8.12
N SER A 119 5.95 2.06 -8.55
CA SER A 119 5.62 1.76 -9.95
C SER A 119 4.32 2.44 -10.42
N ALA A 120 3.38 2.71 -9.52
CA ALA A 120 2.11 3.35 -9.83
C ALA A 120 2.18 4.89 -9.93
N LEU A 121 3.30 5.52 -9.56
CA LEU A 121 3.44 6.97 -9.63
C LEU A 121 3.35 7.46 -11.07
N SER A 122 2.62 8.54 -11.31
CA SER A 122 2.55 9.16 -12.62
C SER A 122 3.92 9.68 -13.05
N ARG A 123 4.27 9.49 -14.32
CA ARG A 123 5.45 10.08 -14.95
C ARG A 123 5.14 11.44 -15.59
N ASP A 124 3.88 11.85 -15.59
CA ASP A 124 3.43 13.14 -16.09
C ASP A 124 3.94 14.27 -15.17
N PRO A 125 4.66 15.27 -15.70
CA PRO A 125 5.11 16.44 -14.94
C PRO A 125 4.02 17.16 -14.15
N LEU A 126 2.76 17.13 -14.61
CA LEU A 126 1.64 17.76 -13.91
C LEU A 126 1.27 17.08 -12.59
N TYR A 127 1.55 15.78 -12.45
CA TYR A 127 1.04 14.97 -11.34
C TYR A 127 2.13 14.34 -10.47
N ARG A 128 3.32 14.08 -11.03
CA ARG A 128 4.37 13.28 -10.38
C ARG A 128 4.80 13.82 -9.01
N LEU A 129 5.07 15.11 -8.87
CA LEU A 129 5.53 15.70 -7.59
C LEU A 129 4.43 15.66 -6.53
N GLY A 130 3.18 15.94 -6.92
CA GLY A 130 2.03 15.85 -6.03
C GLY A 130 1.86 14.43 -5.46
N GLN A 131 1.92 13.42 -6.32
CA GLN A 131 1.80 12.02 -5.90
C GLN A 131 2.98 11.56 -5.04
N ILE A 132 4.21 11.97 -5.38
CA ILE A 132 5.40 11.71 -4.56
C ILE A 132 5.24 12.32 -3.16
N ARG A 133 4.76 13.56 -3.05
CA ARG A 133 4.52 14.20 -1.75
C ARG A 133 3.41 13.53 -0.96
N THR A 134 2.33 13.08 -1.61
CA THR A 134 1.29 12.28 -0.95
C THR A 134 1.87 10.98 -0.38
N LEU A 135 2.70 10.27 -1.15
CA LEU A 135 3.38 9.06 -0.68
C LEU A 135 4.31 9.38 0.50
N ALA A 136 5.10 10.45 0.42
CA ALA A 136 6.00 10.87 1.48
C ALA A 136 5.22 11.19 2.78
N GLY A 137 4.04 11.81 2.68
CA GLY A 137 3.17 12.06 3.83
C GLY A 137 2.65 10.81 4.53
N VAL A 138 2.61 9.65 3.86
CA VAL A 138 2.27 8.36 4.48
C VAL A 138 3.47 7.75 5.20
N LEU A 139 4.68 7.93 4.67
CA LEU A 139 5.90 7.34 5.23
C LEU A 139 6.51 8.14 6.38
N PHE A 140 6.39 9.47 6.34
CA PHE A 140 7.04 10.38 7.28
C PHE A 140 6.04 10.99 8.25
N VAL A 141 5.52 10.15 9.14
CA VAL A 141 4.59 10.55 10.21
C VAL A 141 5.28 10.37 11.56
N SER A 142 5.26 11.42 12.37
CA SER A 142 5.79 11.39 13.73
C SER A 142 4.73 10.91 14.72
N ASP A 143 5.10 9.99 15.62
CA ASP A 143 4.26 9.62 16.78
C ASP A 143 4.02 10.81 17.73
N ASN A 144 4.91 11.81 17.70
CA ASN A 144 4.76 13.05 18.45
C ASN A 144 4.56 14.23 17.50
N PRO A 145 3.38 14.88 17.50
CA PRO A 145 3.09 16.02 16.63
C PRO A 145 4.12 17.16 16.73
N LYS A 146 4.79 17.34 17.88
CA LYS A 146 5.84 18.36 18.07
C LYS A 146 7.06 18.14 17.18
N ASN A 147 7.32 16.90 16.76
CA ASN A 147 8.45 16.56 15.90
C ASN A 147 8.07 16.51 14.41
N GLN A 148 6.79 16.70 14.05
CA GLN A 148 6.31 16.51 12.69
C GLN A 148 7.03 17.39 11.66
N GLU A 149 7.50 18.58 12.05
CA GLU A 149 8.27 19.44 11.15
C GLU A 149 9.55 18.77 10.66
N TRP A 150 10.24 18.01 11.52
CA TRP A 150 11.44 17.26 11.14
C TRP A 150 11.13 16.14 10.14
N TYR A 151 10.00 15.47 10.31
CA TYR A 151 9.52 14.45 9.38
C TYR A 151 9.11 15.06 8.04
N ASN A 152 8.50 16.26 8.04
CA ASN A 152 8.19 16.99 6.81
C ASN A 152 9.46 17.39 6.05
N LYS A 153 10.54 17.78 6.74
CA LYS A 153 11.84 18.03 6.11
C LYS A 153 12.39 16.76 5.49
N ALA A 154 12.34 15.62 6.18
CA ALA A 154 12.79 14.33 5.66
C ALA A 154 11.95 13.89 4.44
N ALA A 155 10.65 14.11 4.47
CA ALA A 155 9.72 13.87 3.36
C ALA A 155 10.08 14.68 2.11
N ASN A 156 10.51 15.94 2.28
CA ASN A 156 10.97 16.77 1.16
C ASN A 156 12.26 16.24 0.53
N VAL A 157 13.21 15.78 1.35
CA VAL A 157 14.45 15.15 0.84
C VAL A 157 14.11 13.85 0.10
N PHE A 158 13.23 13.02 0.67
CA PHE A 158 12.74 11.81 0.00
C PHE A 158 12.08 12.12 -1.34
N ALA A 159 11.25 13.17 -1.41
CA ALA A 159 10.61 13.59 -2.65
C ALA A 159 11.62 14.00 -3.73
N ALA A 160 12.67 14.75 -3.36
CA ALA A 160 13.75 15.12 -4.27
C ALA A 160 14.51 13.89 -4.80
N ILE A 161 14.79 12.91 -3.93
CA ILE A 161 15.41 11.63 -4.32
C ILE A 161 14.52 10.89 -5.32
N LEU A 162 13.22 10.75 -5.05
CA LEU A 162 12.31 10.04 -5.95
C LEU A 162 12.15 10.72 -7.30
N LEU A 163 12.08 12.05 -7.35
CA LEU A 163 12.04 12.80 -8.60
C LEU A 163 13.31 12.56 -9.43
N TYR A 164 14.48 12.65 -8.79
CA TYR A 164 15.74 12.35 -9.44
C TYR A 164 15.76 10.92 -10.00
N LEU A 165 15.42 9.91 -9.18
CA LEU A 165 15.41 8.51 -9.62
C LEU A 165 14.40 8.27 -10.76
N MET A 166 13.25 8.93 -10.73
CA MET A 166 12.23 8.83 -11.79
C MET A 166 12.75 9.35 -13.13
N GLU A 167 13.45 10.49 -13.13
CA GLU A 167 14.01 11.04 -14.37
C GLU A 167 15.23 10.23 -14.85
N MET A 168 16.08 9.76 -13.95
CA MET A 168 17.22 8.89 -14.30
C MET A 168 16.76 7.56 -14.90
N GLU A 169 15.70 6.95 -14.35
CA GLU A 169 15.04 5.78 -14.92
C GLU A 169 14.48 6.08 -16.32
N GLY A 170 13.78 7.21 -16.49
CA GLY A 170 13.22 7.63 -17.77
C GLY A 170 14.27 7.86 -18.86
N MET A 171 15.43 8.42 -18.48
CA MET A 171 16.59 8.60 -19.35
C MET A 171 17.43 7.32 -19.53
N LYS A 172 17.13 6.25 -18.79
CA LYS A 172 17.88 4.98 -18.75
C LYS A 172 19.36 5.16 -18.38
N LEU A 173 19.66 6.14 -17.52
CA LEU A 173 21.03 6.45 -17.12
C LEU A 173 21.46 5.59 -15.93
N ASN A 174 22.69 5.08 -16.01
CA ASN A 174 23.38 4.35 -14.93
C ASN A 174 22.60 3.14 -14.37
N GLY A 175 21.61 2.63 -15.11
CA GLY A 175 20.76 1.52 -14.66
C GLY A 175 19.89 1.83 -13.43
N MET A 176 19.72 3.12 -13.08
CA MET A 176 18.89 3.52 -11.94
C MET A 176 17.43 3.17 -12.18
N LYS A 177 16.79 2.63 -11.14
CA LYS A 177 15.35 2.31 -11.14
C LYS A 177 14.64 3.11 -10.06
N LEU A 178 13.38 3.44 -10.29
CA LEU A 178 12.53 4.08 -9.30
C LEU A 178 12.02 3.02 -8.32
N THR A 179 12.83 2.71 -7.30
CA THR A 179 12.49 1.73 -6.25
C THR A 179 12.84 2.27 -4.85
N LEU A 180 12.16 1.79 -3.82
CA LEU A 180 12.45 2.15 -2.42
C LEU A 180 13.87 1.74 -1.98
N PRO A 181 14.41 0.57 -2.38
CA PRO A 181 15.80 0.21 -2.12
C PRO A 181 16.79 1.18 -2.77
N GLN A 182 16.54 1.60 -4.02
CA GLN A 182 17.41 2.58 -4.67
C GLN A 182 17.36 3.95 -3.97
N ALA A 183 16.19 4.34 -3.46
CA ALA A 183 16.05 5.55 -2.63
C ALA A 183 16.78 5.40 -1.29
N TYR A 184 16.78 4.21 -0.68
CA TYR A 184 17.57 3.92 0.52
C TYR A 184 19.07 4.04 0.26
N GLU A 185 19.59 3.52 -0.86
CA GLU A 185 21.01 3.66 -1.23
C GLU A 185 21.44 5.13 -1.26
N VAL A 186 20.62 6.01 -1.86
CA VAL A 186 20.89 7.45 -1.87
C VAL A 186 20.77 8.04 -0.46
N ALA A 187 19.72 7.70 0.29
CA ALA A 187 19.52 8.17 1.66
C ALA A 187 20.63 7.74 2.63
N SER A 188 21.26 6.59 2.37
CA SER A 188 22.32 6.02 3.21
C SER A 188 23.61 6.87 3.24
N LEU A 189 23.76 7.78 2.28
CA LEU A 189 24.83 8.80 2.27
C LEU A 189 24.79 9.73 3.50
N GLY A 190 23.65 9.78 4.20
CA GLY A 190 23.49 10.55 5.43
C GLY A 190 23.78 12.03 5.19
N THR A 191 24.70 12.62 5.96
CA THR A 191 25.06 14.04 5.81
C THR A 191 25.69 14.36 4.44
N GLY A 192 26.22 13.35 3.73
CA GLY A 192 26.75 13.47 2.37
C GLY A 192 25.69 13.72 1.28
N LEU A 193 24.40 13.59 1.59
CA LEU A 193 23.30 13.88 0.66
C LEU A 193 23.35 15.29 0.06
N GLY A 194 23.89 16.26 0.78
CA GLY A 194 24.08 17.62 0.28
C GLY A 194 25.07 17.69 -0.89
N VAL A 195 26.21 17.01 -0.74
CA VAL A 195 27.25 16.92 -1.78
C VAL A 195 26.72 16.13 -2.98
N TRP A 196 25.99 15.05 -2.73
CA TRP A 196 25.33 14.28 -3.78
C TRP A 196 24.33 15.14 -4.58
N ALA A 197 23.48 15.92 -3.91
CA ALA A 197 22.51 16.79 -4.58
C ALA A 197 23.22 17.85 -5.43
N GLN A 198 24.30 18.44 -4.93
CA GLN A 198 25.13 19.37 -5.70
C GLN A 198 25.71 18.71 -6.96
N GLN A 199 26.31 17.53 -6.82
CA GLN A 199 26.89 16.79 -7.96
C GLN A 199 25.82 16.43 -9.00
N ALA A 200 24.63 16.00 -8.56
CA ALA A 200 23.52 15.70 -9.45
C ALA A 200 23.07 16.94 -10.25
N ILE A 201 23.00 18.12 -9.60
CA ILE A 201 22.69 19.39 -10.27
C ILE A 201 23.77 19.76 -11.28
N GLU A 202 25.05 19.69 -10.89
CA GLU A 202 26.17 20.05 -11.77
C GLU A 202 26.23 19.14 -13.00
N GLN A 203 26.05 17.83 -12.83
CA GLN A 203 26.10 16.84 -13.91
C GLN A 203 24.90 16.91 -14.86
N HIS A 204 23.73 17.30 -14.36
CA HIS A 204 22.47 17.21 -15.09
C HIS A 204 21.71 18.54 -15.21
N SER A 205 22.40 19.68 -15.10
CA SER A 205 21.77 21.00 -15.28
C SER A 205 21.54 21.35 -16.76
N THR A 206 22.35 20.81 -17.66
CA THR A 206 22.34 21.13 -19.09
C THR A 206 22.65 19.90 -19.94
N GLY A 207 22.40 20.01 -21.25
CA GLY A 207 22.72 18.94 -22.20
C GLY A 207 21.62 17.90 -22.38
N PRO A 208 21.91 16.78 -23.06
CA PRO A 208 20.91 15.79 -23.45
C PRO A 208 20.32 14.99 -22.27
N ASN A 209 21.01 15.00 -21.13
CA ASN A 209 20.60 14.32 -19.90
C ASN A 209 20.20 15.32 -18.80
N ALA A 210 19.70 16.50 -19.20
CA ALA A 210 19.31 17.54 -18.27
C ALA A 210 18.05 17.14 -17.50
N LEU A 211 18.09 17.33 -16.18
CA LEU A 211 16.93 17.19 -15.31
C LEU A 211 15.96 18.35 -15.57
N SER A 212 14.68 18.10 -15.28
CA SER A 212 13.67 19.16 -15.33
C SER A 212 13.97 20.27 -14.30
N VAL A 213 13.47 21.47 -14.58
CA VAL A 213 13.53 22.62 -13.66
C VAL A 213 12.92 22.28 -12.29
N GLU A 214 11.88 21.45 -12.26
CA GLU A 214 11.25 20.98 -11.03
C GLU A 214 12.23 20.13 -10.19
N THR A 215 12.85 19.13 -10.79
CA THR A 215 13.81 18.26 -10.09
C THR A 215 15.03 19.03 -9.62
N LEU A 216 15.58 19.91 -10.46
CA LEU A 216 16.70 20.80 -10.08
C LEU A 216 16.33 21.69 -8.89
N ARG A 217 15.10 22.22 -8.84
CA ARG A 217 14.62 23.04 -7.71
C ARG A 217 14.56 22.24 -6.42
N GLU A 218 14.00 21.03 -6.43
CA GLU A 218 13.89 20.21 -5.22
C GLU A 218 15.29 19.74 -4.74
N LEU A 219 16.19 19.36 -5.66
CA LEU A 219 17.60 19.04 -5.34
C LEU A 219 18.34 20.25 -4.75
N ASN A 220 18.12 21.44 -5.29
CA ASN A 220 18.73 22.65 -4.75
C ASN A 220 18.25 22.93 -3.31
N GLY A 221 16.97 22.64 -3.01
CA GLY A 221 16.45 22.69 -1.64
C GLY A 221 17.19 21.76 -0.68
N VAL A 222 17.54 20.55 -1.13
CA VAL A 222 18.37 19.60 -0.37
C VAL A 222 19.77 20.15 -0.13
N PHE A 223 20.42 20.67 -1.17
CA PHE A 223 21.76 21.25 -1.08
C PHE A 223 21.82 22.43 -0.10
N GLU A 224 20.90 23.40 -0.24
CA GLU A 224 20.87 24.58 0.63
C GLU A 224 20.57 24.22 2.09
N ALA A 225 19.65 23.26 2.32
CA ALA A 225 19.38 22.75 3.66
C ALA A 225 20.63 22.10 4.30
N SER A 226 21.45 21.40 3.51
CA SER A 226 22.67 20.74 3.98
C SER A 226 23.77 21.72 4.43
N LYS A 227 23.85 22.90 3.80
CA LYS A 227 24.86 23.93 4.12
C LYS A 227 24.50 24.74 5.35
N ASN A 228 23.21 24.93 5.59
CA ASN A 228 22.74 25.74 6.69
C ASN A 228 22.88 24.98 8.03
N LYS A 229 23.85 25.39 8.86
CA LYS A 229 24.12 24.77 10.17
C LYS A 229 22.93 24.79 11.13
N SER A 230 21.97 25.71 10.97
CA SER A 230 20.76 25.78 11.80
C SER A 230 19.56 25.03 11.23
N SER A 231 19.69 24.39 10.06
CA SER A 231 18.57 23.68 9.42
C SER A 231 18.13 22.42 10.17
N GLY A 232 19.02 21.86 11.02
CA GLY A 232 18.89 20.54 11.64
C GLY A 232 19.06 19.40 10.62
N TRP A 233 20.03 19.55 9.72
CA TRP A 233 20.32 18.61 8.64
C TRP A 233 20.56 17.18 9.14
N SER A 234 21.37 16.99 10.19
CA SER A 234 21.66 15.67 10.75
C SER A 234 20.39 14.93 11.18
N THR A 235 19.50 15.60 11.92
CA THR A 235 18.20 15.04 12.32
C THR A 235 17.34 14.68 11.12
N THR A 236 17.34 15.53 10.09
CA THR A 236 16.56 15.30 8.86
C THR A 236 17.03 14.04 8.14
N VAL A 237 18.34 13.86 7.97
CA VAL A 237 18.89 12.68 7.28
C VAL A 237 18.79 11.41 8.12
N ASP A 238 18.85 11.51 9.45
CA ASP A 238 18.65 10.36 10.34
C ASP A 238 17.20 9.85 10.29
N ILE A 239 16.20 10.75 10.26
CA ILE A 239 14.79 10.37 10.07
C ILE A 239 14.59 9.74 8.70
N LEU A 240 15.14 10.34 7.65
CA LEU A 240 15.08 9.79 6.29
C LEU A 240 15.62 8.36 6.21
N ARG A 241 16.84 8.15 6.72
CA ARG A 241 17.48 6.83 6.74
C ARG A 241 16.70 5.84 7.61
N GLY A 242 16.21 6.29 8.77
CA GLY A 242 15.42 5.47 9.68
C GLY A 242 14.12 4.96 9.04
N ALA A 243 13.39 5.82 8.32
CA ALA A 243 12.15 5.43 7.64
C ALA A 243 12.37 4.46 6.46
N LEU A 244 13.57 4.48 5.86
CA LEU A 244 13.91 3.64 4.71
C LEU A 244 14.78 2.42 5.08
N SER A 245 15.18 2.26 6.33
CA SER A 245 16.17 1.27 6.77
C SER A 245 15.75 -0.17 6.42
N MET A 246 14.46 -0.47 6.47
CA MET A 246 13.93 -1.80 6.14
C MET A 246 14.22 -2.22 4.70
N TYR A 247 14.42 -1.27 3.78
CA TYR A 247 14.74 -1.56 2.38
C TYR A 247 16.21 -1.92 2.16
N ALA A 248 17.05 -1.84 3.21
CA ALA A 248 18.40 -2.39 3.22
C ALA A 248 18.41 -3.93 3.26
N GLU A 249 17.35 -4.54 3.81
CA GLU A 249 17.23 -5.99 3.91
C GLU A 249 17.04 -6.59 2.52
N LYS A 250 17.91 -7.52 2.14
CA LYS A 250 17.99 -8.01 0.75
C LYS A 250 16.71 -8.66 0.24
N THR A 251 16.01 -9.41 1.10
CA THR A 251 14.72 -10.04 0.77
C THR A 251 13.64 -8.99 0.56
N VAL A 252 13.58 -7.98 1.43
CA VAL A 252 12.65 -6.86 1.30
C VAL A 252 12.96 -6.09 0.02
N ALA A 253 14.23 -5.74 -0.20
CA ALA A 253 14.68 -5.04 -1.38
C ALA A 253 14.28 -5.76 -2.67
N TRP A 254 14.53 -7.07 -2.73
CA TRP A 254 14.12 -7.90 -3.85
C TRP A 254 12.60 -7.88 -4.07
N ALA A 255 11.82 -7.99 -2.99
CA ALA A 255 10.36 -8.01 -3.03
C ALA A 255 9.74 -6.69 -3.52
N VAL A 256 10.41 -5.54 -3.33
CA VAL A 256 9.89 -4.22 -3.75
C VAL A 256 10.63 -3.59 -4.94
N SER A 257 11.52 -4.32 -5.60
CA SER A 257 12.30 -3.81 -6.73
C SER A 257 11.62 -3.98 -8.09
N GLU A 258 10.57 -4.80 -8.18
CA GLU A 258 9.83 -5.10 -9.40
C GLU A 258 8.33 -5.25 -9.08
N THR A 259 7.47 -5.29 -10.10
CA THR A 259 6.02 -5.42 -9.92
C THR A 259 5.48 -6.63 -10.67
N ASP A 260 5.10 -7.66 -9.92
CA ASP A 260 4.28 -8.79 -10.38
C ASP A 260 2.78 -8.53 -10.08
N ILE A 261 2.50 -7.70 -9.06
CA ILE A 261 1.15 -7.39 -8.57
C ILE A 261 0.69 -6.01 -9.08
N ASP A 262 -0.28 -5.99 -9.99
CA ASP A 262 -0.85 -4.75 -10.54
C ASP A 262 -2.19 -4.40 -9.88
N PHE A 263 -2.15 -3.43 -8.96
CA PHE A 263 -3.34 -2.95 -8.23
C PHE A 263 -4.37 -2.25 -9.13
N THR A 264 -3.98 -1.75 -10.31
CA THR A 264 -4.91 -1.08 -11.23
C THR A 264 -5.92 -2.05 -11.87
N LYS A 265 -5.63 -3.35 -11.80
CA LYS A 265 -6.48 -4.42 -12.34
C LYS A 265 -7.48 -4.96 -11.33
N LEU A 266 -7.44 -4.56 -10.05
CA LEU A 266 -8.33 -5.10 -9.01
C LEU A 266 -9.83 -4.94 -9.30
N ARG A 267 -10.20 -3.90 -10.08
CA ARG A 267 -11.59 -3.65 -10.51
C ARG A 267 -11.94 -4.23 -11.88
N LYS A 268 -10.99 -4.85 -12.57
CA LYS A 268 -11.13 -5.37 -13.95
C LYS A 268 -11.01 -6.88 -14.02
N GLU A 269 -10.21 -7.45 -13.13
CA GLU A 269 -9.90 -8.87 -13.07
C GLU A 269 -10.16 -9.39 -11.66
N LYS A 270 -10.43 -10.70 -11.52
CA LYS A 270 -10.55 -11.37 -10.24
C LYS A 270 -9.16 -11.61 -9.65
N ILE A 271 -8.75 -10.81 -8.68
CA ILE A 271 -7.40 -10.86 -8.11
C ILE A 271 -7.47 -11.01 -6.59
N SER A 272 -6.68 -11.92 -6.03
CA SER A 272 -6.57 -12.13 -4.58
C SER A 272 -5.14 -11.90 -4.14
N ILE A 273 -4.93 -10.90 -3.28
CA ILE A 273 -3.59 -10.53 -2.80
C ILE A 273 -3.54 -10.76 -1.30
N TYR A 274 -2.55 -11.54 -0.86
CA TYR A 274 -2.28 -11.81 0.55
C TYR A 274 -0.99 -11.12 0.96
N PHE A 275 -1.09 -10.15 1.85
CA PHE A 275 0.03 -9.47 2.49
C PHE A 275 0.43 -10.25 3.74
N CYS A 276 1.45 -11.08 3.60
CA CYS A 276 1.99 -11.92 4.66
C CYS A 276 3.28 -11.31 5.22
N VAL A 277 3.12 -10.23 5.99
CA VAL A 277 4.20 -9.47 6.66
C VAL A 277 4.07 -9.69 8.17
N THR A 278 5.14 -10.15 8.83
CA THR A 278 5.06 -10.50 10.25
C THR A 278 5.23 -9.25 11.14
N GLY A 279 4.56 -9.24 12.31
CA GLY A 279 4.58 -8.08 13.21
C GLY A 279 5.96 -7.75 13.80
N ASN A 280 6.90 -8.70 13.81
CA ASN A 280 8.28 -8.46 14.24
C ASN A 280 9.09 -7.66 13.20
N ALA A 281 8.64 -7.61 11.94
CA ALA A 281 9.28 -6.86 10.86
C ALA A 281 8.83 -5.39 10.77
N ILE A 282 7.71 -5.02 11.40
CA ILE A 282 7.18 -3.64 11.42
C ILE A 282 7.77 -2.80 12.57
N LYS A 283 8.41 -3.46 13.56
CA LYS A 283 8.98 -2.82 14.76
C LYS A 283 10.52 -2.76 14.78
N LYS A 284 11.19 -3.18 13.71
CA LYS A 284 12.64 -3.09 13.58
C LYS A 284 13.04 -1.88 12.77
#